data_AF-A0A7T4AY74-F1
#
_entry.id   AF-A0A7T4AY74-F1
#
_cell.length_a   1.000
_cell.length_b   1.000
_cell.length_c   1.000
_cell.angle_alpha   90.00
_cell.angle_beta   90.00
_cell.angle_gamma   90.00
#
_symmetry.space_group_name_H-M   'P 1'
#
loop_
_entity.id
_entity.type
_entity.pdbx_description
1 polymer ?
#
loop_
_entity_poly.entity_id
_entity_poly.type
_entity_poly.pdbx_seq_one_letter_code
_entity_poly.pdbx_strand_id
1 'polypeptide(L)'
;MDLSNADVYVQKSDGSRAGPYRGTLSAKSLIVKNKDFDVEEGDHIVRKLPTGREESYLVLSAQFYNGMGGIPPNWQLAIEKTTALRSPSAATSTTVNIHDSTGIQVGDHNLMNFQVAINEMVKKIDDSNSSPEEKAEAKSRLKAFLTHPLVISIAGGIAGALV
;
A
#
# COMPACT_ATOMS: atom_id res chain seq x y z
N MET A 1 -28.80 -0.38 32.64
CA MET A 1 -27.39 -0.19 33.06
C MET A 1 -26.59 0.25 31.84
N ASP A 2 -25.87 1.37 31.93
CA ASP A 2 -24.95 1.79 30.88
C ASP A 2 -23.68 0.94 30.98
N LEU A 3 -23.30 0.29 29.88
CA LEU A 3 -22.11 -0.57 29.78
C LEU A 3 -21.05 0.06 28.88
N SER A 4 -21.22 1.34 28.53
CA SER A 4 -20.31 2.07 27.66
C SER A 4 -18.98 2.31 28.37
N ASN A 5 -17.88 2.06 27.67
CA ASN A 5 -16.52 2.11 28.23
C ASN A 5 -15.55 2.97 27.41
N ALA A 6 -15.99 3.53 26.28
CA ALA A 6 -15.16 4.32 25.39
C ALA A 6 -15.96 5.39 24.66
N ASP A 7 -15.29 6.52 24.40
CA ASP A 7 -15.70 7.52 23.42
C ASP A 7 -14.89 7.27 22.14
N VAL A 8 -15.59 7.15 21.02
CA VAL A 8 -15.00 6.80 19.71
C VAL A 8 -15.44 7.79 18.64
N TYR A 9 -14.63 7.91 17.60
CA TYR A 9 -14.90 8.71 16.42
C TYR A 9 -15.01 7.78 15.21
N VAL A 10 -15.92 8.08 14.29
CA VAL A 10 -15.93 7.44 12.97
C VAL A 10 -15.07 8.30 12.06
N GLN A 11 -14.08 7.70 11.40
CA GLN A 11 -13.29 8.30 10.35
C GLN A 11 -13.66 7.64 9.03
N LYS A 12 -14.21 8.44 8.11
CA LYS A 12 -14.60 8.01 6.77
C LYS A 12 -13.38 7.91 5.85
N SER A 13 -13.57 7.27 4.69
CA SER A 13 -12.53 7.12 3.67
C SER A 13 -12.03 8.45 3.08
N ASP A 14 -12.87 9.49 3.07
CA ASP A 14 -12.49 10.86 2.65
C ASP A 14 -11.70 11.63 3.73
N GLY A 15 -11.46 11.02 4.90
CA GLY A 15 -10.77 11.62 6.04
C GLY A 15 -11.67 12.45 6.97
N SER A 16 -12.94 12.63 6.64
CA SER A 16 -13.90 13.29 7.53
C SER A 16 -14.10 12.48 8.81
N ARG A 17 -14.36 13.19 9.92
CA ARG A 17 -14.52 12.58 11.25
C ARG A 17 -15.83 13.01 11.90
N ALA A 18 -16.57 12.05 12.44
CA ALA A 18 -17.80 12.26 13.21
C ALA A 18 -17.66 11.71 14.63
N GLY A 19 -18.29 12.37 15.61
CA GLY A 19 -18.27 11.99 17.02
C GLY A 19 -17.84 13.12 17.96
N PRO A 20 -17.56 12.81 19.24
CA PRO A 20 -17.45 11.47 19.81
C PRO A 20 -18.81 10.77 19.99
N TYR A 21 -18.81 9.46 19.81
CA TYR A 21 -19.92 8.56 20.14
C TYR A 21 -19.51 7.67 21.31
N ARG A 22 -20.42 7.54 22.29
CA ARG A 22 -20.19 6.70 23.46
C ARG A 22 -20.69 5.28 23.20
N GLY A 23 -19.83 4.29 23.46
CA GLY A 23 -20.13 2.90 23.18
C GLY A 23 -19.37 1.90 24.04
N THR A 24 -19.72 0.63 23.87
CA THR A 24 -19.02 -0.51 24.47
C THR A 24 -18.05 -1.07 23.46
N LEU A 25 -16.78 -0.73 23.60
CA LEU A 25 -15.68 -1.21 22.76
C LEU A 25 -15.02 -2.44 23.38
N SER A 26 -14.83 -3.47 22.56
CA SER A 26 -14.04 -4.67 22.86
C SER A 26 -12.92 -4.84 21.80
N ALA A 27 -12.13 -5.90 21.91
CA ALA A 27 -11.07 -6.18 20.95
C ALA A 27 -11.57 -6.48 19.52
N LYS A 28 -12.82 -6.97 19.38
CA LYS A 28 -13.39 -7.43 18.11
C LYS A 28 -14.74 -6.82 17.76
N SER A 29 -15.35 -6.07 18.67
CA SER A 29 -16.66 -5.50 18.47
C SER A 29 -16.80 -4.12 19.09
N LEU A 30 -17.71 -3.33 18.51
CA LEU A 30 -18.18 -2.08 19.08
C LEU A 30 -19.71 -2.09 19.08
N ILE A 31 -20.31 -1.72 20.22
CA ILE A 31 -21.76 -1.51 20.34
C ILE A 31 -22.03 -0.04 20.63
N VAL A 32 -22.84 0.61 19.80
CA VAL A 32 -23.22 2.02 19.97
C VAL A 32 -24.75 2.14 20.04
N LYS A 33 -25.26 2.72 21.13
CA LYS A 33 -26.70 2.97 21.34
C LYS A 33 -27.10 4.37 20.88
N ASN A 34 -26.66 4.76 19.70
CA ASN A 34 -26.97 6.04 19.08
C ASN A 34 -27.45 5.79 17.65
N LYS A 35 -28.64 6.29 17.30
CA LYS A 35 -29.22 6.13 15.96
C LYS A 35 -28.54 7.00 14.91
N ASP A 36 -27.94 8.12 15.33
CA ASP A 36 -27.21 9.06 14.48
C ASP A 36 -25.75 8.60 14.26
N PHE A 37 -25.42 7.38 14.69
CA PHE A 37 -24.15 6.75 14.42
C PHE A 37 -24.14 6.26 12.98
N ASP A 38 -23.52 7.05 12.11
CA ASP A 38 -23.37 6.75 10.70
C ASP A 38 -22.01 6.08 10.43
N VAL A 39 -22.03 4.81 10.02
CA VAL A 39 -20.84 4.00 9.78
C VAL A 39 -21.11 2.96 8.70
N GLU A 40 -20.09 2.72 7.87
CA GLU A 40 -20.13 1.71 6.81
C GLU A 40 -18.91 0.79 6.92
N GLU A 41 -18.96 -0.34 6.20
CA GLU A 41 -17.82 -1.26 6.09
C GLU A 41 -16.64 -0.56 5.38
N GLY A 42 -15.44 -0.72 5.92
CA GLY A 42 -14.25 -0.01 5.44
C GLY A 42 -13.94 1.31 6.16
N ASP A 43 -14.92 1.88 6.89
CA ASP A 43 -14.66 3.01 7.78
C ASP A 43 -13.72 2.62 8.92
N HIS A 44 -13.13 3.62 9.57
CA HIS A 44 -12.27 3.41 10.72
C HIS A 44 -12.91 3.97 11.99
N ILE A 45 -12.95 3.15 13.04
CA ILE A 45 -13.25 3.60 14.39
C ILE A 45 -11.96 4.04 15.06
N VAL A 46 -11.93 5.28 15.54
CA VAL A 46 -10.78 5.89 16.20
C VAL A 46 -11.09 6.15 17.66
N ARG A 47 -10.22 5.70 18.56
CA ARG A 47 -10.29 5.96 20.00
C ARG A 47 -9.05 6.75 20.45
N LYS A 48 -9.28 7.89 21.10
CA LYS A 48 -8.19 8.63 21.76
C LYS A 48 -7.85 7.99 23.11
N LEU A 49 -6.57 7.69 23.31
CA LEU A 49 -6.03 7.19 24.57
C LEU A 49 -5.67 8.35 25.51
N PRO A 50 -5.62 8.13 26.84
CA PRO A 50 -5.18 9.15 27.80
C PRO A 50 -3.79 9.73 27.52
N THR A 51 -2.94 8.98 26.81
CA THR A 51 -1.58 9.42 26.41
C THR A 51 -1.57 10.35 25.20
N GLY A 52 -2.73 10.69 24.63
CA GLY A 52 -2.85 11.50 23.41
C GLY A 52 -2.67 10.71 22.10
N ARG A 53 -2.24 9.43 22.17
CA ARG A 53 -2.20 8.53 21.01
C ARG A 53 -3.60 8.07 20.60
N GLU A 54 -3.75 7.72 19.33
CA GLU A 54 -5.00 7.15 18.79
C GLU A 54 -4.86 5.64 18.53
N GLU A 55 -5.88 4.89 18.92
CA GLU A 55 -6.11 3.53 18.44
C GLU A 55 -7.08 3.59 17.27
N SER A 56 -6.82 2.80 16.23
CA SER A 56 -7.68 2.71 15.06
C SER A 56 -8.11 1.27 14.84
N TYR A 57 -9.37 1.11 14.42
CA TYR A 57 -9.98 -0.18 14.12
C TYR A 57 -10.72 -0.09 12.78
N LEU A 58 -10.50 -1.05 11.90
CA LEU A 58 -11.24 -1.19 10.65
C LEU A 58 -12.62 -1.79 10.94
N VAL A 59 -13.68 -1.21 10.36
CA VAL A 59 -15.03 -1.78 10.40
C VAL A 59 -15.14 -2.88 9.35
N LEU A 60 -15.31 -4.13 9.81
CA LEU A 60 -15.49 -5.29 8.97
C LEU A 60 -16.96 -5.55 8.62
N SER A 61 -17.86 -5.26 9.57
CA SER A 61 -19.31 -5.31 9.35
C SER A 61 -20.03 -4.33 10.26
N ALA A 62 -21.13 -3.77 9.77
CA ALA A 62 -21.98 -2.83 10.53
C ALA A 62 -23.45 -3.25 10.44
N GLN A 63 -24.06 -3.55 11.59
CA GLN A 63 -25.46 -3.96 11.66
C GLN A 63 -26.24 -3.09 12.64
N PHE A 64 -27.40 -2.59 12.20
CA PHE A 64 -28.34 -1.87 13.04
C PHE A 64 -29.49 -2.78 13.50
N TYR A 65 -29.68 -2.88 14.81
CA TYR A 65 -30.80 -3.59 15.41
C TYR A 65 -31.82 -2.60 15.94
N ASN A 66 -33.08 -2.74 15.54
CA ASN A 66 -34.20 -1.92 16.01
C ASN A 66 -34.57 -2.13 17.49
N GLY A 67 -33.91 -3.05 18.20
CA GLY A 67 -34.24 -3.43 19.57
C GLY A 67 -35.48 -4.31 19.67
N MET A 68 -35.54 -5.16 20.69
CA MET A 68 -36.69 -6.01 21.00
C MET A 68 -36.68 -6.36 22.50
N GLY A 69 -37.85 -6.43 23.14
CA GLY A 69 -37.98 -6.98 24.50
C GLY A 69 -37.14 -6.27 25.57
N GLY A 70 -37.24 -4.94 25.68
CA GLY A 70 -36.49 -4.14 26.67
C GLY A 70 -35.05 -3.80 26.28
N ILE A 71 -34.57 -4.30 25.14
CA ILE A 71 -33.26 -3.93 24.57
C ILE A 71 -33.45 -2.73 23.63
N PRO A 72 -32.76 -1.59 23.87
CA PRO A 72 -32.88 -0.42 23.01
C PRO A 72 -32.22 -0.64 21.62
N PRO A 73 -32.63 0.11 20.60
CA PRO A 73 -31.97 0.10 19.30
C PRO A 73 -30.47 0.37 19.41
N ASN A 74 -29.65 -0.34 18.65
CA ASN A 74 -28.20 -0.22 18.71
C ASN A 74 -27.52 -0.68 17.41
N TRP A 75 -26.37 -0.08 17.16
CA TRP A 75 -25.40 -0.56 16.18
C TRP A 75 -24.47 -1.59 16.83
N GLN A 76 -24.20 -2.67 16.12
CA GLN A 76 -23.19 -3.65 16.48
C GLN A 76 -22.23 -3.82 15.30
N LEU A 77 -20.95 -3.58 15.57
CA LEU A 77 -19.89 -3.68 14.57
C LEU A 77 -19.00 -4.88 14.88
N ALA A 78 -18.53 -5.55 13.82
CA ALA A 78 -17.31 -6.34 13.88
C ALA A 78 -16.14 -5.46 13.45
N ILE A 79 -15.06 -5.45 14.24
CA ILE A 79 -13.92 -4.57 14.03
C ILE A 79 -12.58 -5.30 14.16
N GLU A 80 -11.56 -4.81 13.46
CA GLU A 80 -10.19 -5.30 13.55
C GLU A 80 -9.25 -4.15 13.91
N LYS A 81 -8.45 -4.31 14.96
CA LYS A 81 -7.48 -3.27 15.38
C LYS A 81 -6.37 -3.13 14.35
N THR A 82 -6.31 -2.00 13.64
CA THR A 82 -5.31 -1.73 12.61
C THR A 82 -4.00 -1.18 13.17
N THR A 83 -4.02 -0.65 14.40
CA THR A 83 -2.79 -0.24 15.11
C THR A 83 -2.09 -1.39 15.84
N ALA A 84 -2.70 -2.58 15.88
CA ALA A 84 -1.95 -3.77 16.24
C ALA A 84 -0.97 -4.04 15.09
N LEU A 85 0.28 -4.39 15.42
CA LEU A 85 1.21 -4.89 14.41
C LEU A 85 0.47 -5.99 13.65
N ARG A 86 0.14 -5.76 12.38
CA ARG A 86 -0.21 -6.87 11.50
C ARG A 86 0.98 -7.82 11.63
N SER A 87 0.76 -9.04 12.13
CA SER A 87 1.58 -10.15 11.63
C SER A 87 1.57 -9.92 10.13
N PRO A 88 2.72 -9.64 9.47
CA PRO A 88 2.72 -9.37 8.05
C PRO A 88 1.93 -10.50 7.44
N SER A 89 0.70 -10.21 6.99
CA SER A 89 -0.25 -11.21 6.50
C SER A 89 0.55 -11.93 5.46
N ALA A 90 1.01 -13.15 5.78
CA ALA A 90 2.23 -13.74 5.25
C ALA A 90 2.40 -13.21 3.84
N ALA A 91 3.26 -12.19 3.68
CA ALA A 91 3.42 -11.54 2.39
C ALA A 91 3.63 -12.71 1.47
N THR A 92 2.65 -13.01 0.61
CA THR A 92 2.58 -14.32 0.00
C THR A 92 3.86 -14.40 -0.81
N SER A 93 4.85 -15.07 -0.26
CA SER A 93 6.15 -15.17 -0.87
C SER A 93 5.89 -16.20 -1.95
N THR A 94 5.47 -15.72 -3.11
CA THR A 94 5.34 -16.55 -4.29
C THR A 94 6.76 -16.96 -4.63
N THR A 95 7.19 -18.10 -4.10
CA THR A 95 8.44 -18.73 -4.49
C THR A 95 8.25 -19.24 -5.91
N VAL A 96 8.66 -18.44 -6.89
CA VAL A 96 8.73 -18.87 -8.28
C VAL A 96 10.08 -19.54 -8.49
N ASN A 97 10.09 -20.86 -8.65
CA ASN A 97 11.29 -21.59 -9.07
C ASN A 97 11.41 -21.47 -10.59
N ILE A 98 12.45 -20.77 -11.04
CA ILE A 98 12.65 -20.47 -12.45
C ILE A 98 13.97 -21.11 -12.89
N HIS A 99 13.87 -22.07 -13.81
CA HIS A 99 15.02 -22.67 -14.48
C HIS A 99 15.12 -22.08 -15.89
N ASP A 100 16.36 -21.85 -16.37
CA ASP A 100 16.68 -21.35 -17.72
C ASP A 100 16.04 -20.00 -18.12
N SER A 101 15.94 -19.04 -17.20
CA SER A 101 15.50 -17.67 -17.53
C SER A 101 16.58 -16.62 -17.30
N THR A 102 16.63 -15.64 -18.21
CA THR A 102 17.36 -14.38 -18.07
C THR A 102 16.34 -13.25 -17.92
N GLY A 103 16.53 -12.32 -16.97
CA GLY A 103 15.63 -11.15 -16.82
C GLY A 103 14.57 -11.19 -15.70
N ILE A 104 14.74 -11.99 -14.64
CA ILE A 104 13.82 -11.98 -13.49
C ILE A 104 14.17 -10.85 -12.51
N GLN A 105 13.17 -10.05 -12.12
CA GLN A 105 13.33 -8.95 -11.16
C GLN A 105 12.33 -9.07 -10.00
N VAL A 106 12.82 -8.92 -8.76
CA VAL A 106 11.99 -8.83 -7.55
C VAL A 106 12.50 -7.65 -6.72
N GLY A 107 11.72 -6.56 -6.64
CA GLY A 107 12.07 -5.32 -5.91
C GLY A 107 12.50 -4.14 -6.80
N ASP A 108 12.45 -2.92 -6.22
CA ASP A 108 12.75 -1.57 -6.76
C ASP A 108 12.88 -1.41 -8.29
N HIS A 109 11.71 -1.18 -8.88
CA HIS A 109 11.24 -1.35 -10.25
C HIS A 109 11.98 -0.69 -11.44
N ASN A 110 12.93 0.22 -11.23
CA ASN A 110 13.32 1.12 -12.33
C ASN A 110 14.76 0.93 -12.83
N LEU A 111 15.69 0.54 -11.97
CA LEU A 111 17.12 0.56 -12.30
C LEU A 111 17.53 -0.66 -13.13
N MET A 112 17.04 -1.86 -12.76
CA MET A 112 17.39 -3.10 -13.44
C MET A 112 16.77 -3.18 -14.84
N ASN A 113 15.53 -2.72 -15.02
CA ASN A 113 14.88 -2.64 -16.34
C ASN A 113 15.63 -1.70 -17.31
N PHE A 114 16.14 -0.58 -16.81
CA PHE A 114 16.89 0.35 -17.65
C PHE A 114 18.21 -0.26 -18.14
N GLN A 115 18.98 -0.90 -17.25
CA GLN A 115 20.25 -1.54 -17.64
C GLN A 115 20.04 -2.69 -18.64
N VAL A 116 19.00 -3.53 -18.43
CA VAL A 116 18.64 -4.61 -19.36
C VAL A 116 18.27 -4.05 -20.73
N ALA A 117 17.41 -3.02 -20.78
CA ALA A 117 16.98 -2.41 -22.03
C ALA A 117 18.15 -1.80 -22.83
N ILE A 118 19.12 -1.17 -22.16
CA ILE A 118 20.32 -0.63 -22.81
C ILE A 118 21.18 -1.75 -23.40
N ASN A 119 21.41 -2.83 -22.65
CA ASN A 119 22.20 -3.96 -23.13
C ASN A 119 21.52 -4.67 -24.32
N GLU A 120 20.20 -4.84 -24.28
CA GLU A 120 19.44 -5.37 -25.41
C GLU A 120 19.50 -4.46 -26.64
N MET A 121 19.46 -3.13 -26.44
CA MET A 121 19.61 -2.18 -27.54
C MET A 121 20.99 -2.29 -28.20
N VAL A 122 22.07 -2.38 -27.41
CA VAL A 122 23.44 -2.58 -27.94
C VAL A 122 23.51 -3.88 -28.74
N LYS A 123 22.99 -4.98 -28.19
CA LYS A 123 22.97 -6.28 -28.87
C LYS A 123 22.21 -6.23 -30.19
N LYS A 124 21.03 -5.59 -30.22
CA LYS A 124 20.23 -5.42 -31.45
C LYS A 124 20.94 -4.55 -32.50
N ILE A 125 21.74 -3.56 -32.09
CA ILE A 125 22.57 -2.79 -33.00
C ILE A 125 23.62 -3.71 -33.64
N ASP A 126 24.30 -4.52 -32.83
CA ASP A 126 25.32 -5.46 -33.31
C ASP A 126 24.74 -6.53 -34.25
N ASP A 127 23.55 -7.06 -33.93
CA ASP A 127 22.84 -8.09 -34.70
C ASP A 127 22.11 -7.53 -35.94
N SER A 128 22.01 -6.20 -36.08
CA SER A 128 21.31 -5.58 -37.23
C SER A 128 22.05 -5.82 -38.55
N ASN A 129 21.32 -5.81 -39.68
CA ASN A 129 21.91 -5.91 -41.04
C ASN A 129 22.50 -4.58 -41.56
N SER A 130 22.81 -3.64 -40.68
CA SER A 130 23.36 -2.31 -41.03
C SER A 130 24.87 -2.38 -41.29
N SER A 131 25.43 -1.34 -41.93
CA SER A 131 26.87 -1.25 -42.17
C SER A 131 27.67 -1.14 -40.85
N PRO A 132 28.95 -1.53 -40.82
CA PRO A 132 29.80 -1.38 -39.63
C PRO A 132 29.88 0.06 -39.13
N GLU A 133 29.85 1.02 -40.06
CA GLU A 133 29.94 2.46 -39.78
C GLU A 133 28.67 2.96 -39.06
N GLU A 134 27.49 2.59 -39.55
CA GLU A 134 26.20 2.93 -38.91
C GLU A 134 26.08 2.32 -37.51
N LYS A 135 26.55 1.07 -37.33
CA LYS A 135 26.58 0.43 -36.01
C LYS A 135 27.50 1.15 -35.03
N ALA A 136 28.68 1.57 -35.49
CA ALA A 136 29.64 2.31 -34.68
C ALA A 136 29.09 3.69 -34.28
N GLU A 137 28.45 4.39 -35.22
CA GLU A 137 27.81 5.68 -34.96
C GLU A 137 26.69 5.56 -33.92
N ALA A 138 25.78 4.59 -34.08
CA ALA A 138 24.67 4.37 -33.15
C ALA A 138 25.15 4.11 -31.71
N LYS A 139 26.17 3.24 -31.56
CA LYS A 139 26.78 2.96 -30.24
C LYS A 139 27.47 4.19 -29.66
N SER A 140 28.14 5.00 -30.48
CA SER A 140 28.79 6.23 -30.05
C SER A 140 27.77 7.25 -29.51
N ARG A 141 26.65 7.45 -30.21
CA ARG A 141 25.56 8.34 -29.76
C ARG A 141 24.93 7.87 -28.46
N LEU A 142 24.69 6.57 -28.31
CA LEU A 142 24.15 5.99 -27.08
C LEU A 142 25.11 6.21 -25.89
N LYS A 143 26.41 6.00 -26.11
CA LYS A 143 27.44 6.29 -25.09
C LYS A 143 27.46 7.76 -24.69
N ALA A 144 27.35 8.68 -25.66
CA ALA A 144 27.30 10.11 -25.39
C ALA A 144 26.07 10.51 -24.55
N PHE A 145 24.90 9.91 -24.83
CA PHE A 145 23.69 10.14 -24.04
C PHE A 145 23.84 9.65 -22.58
N LEU A 146 24.33 8.42 -22.39
CA LEU A 146 24.48 7.81 -21.07
C LEU A 146 25.55 8.48 -20.20
N THR A 147 26.51 9.17 -20.82
CA THR A 147 27.57 9.92 -20.12
C THR A 147 27.20 11.37 -19.83
N HIS A 148 26.02 11.84 -20.22
CA HIS A 148 25.57 13.20 -19.96
C HIS A 148 25.24 13.41 -18.46
N PRO A 149 25.70 14.49 -17.80
CA PRO A 149 25.53 14.71 -16.36
C PRO A 149 24.07 14.63 -15.87
N LEU A 150 23.13 15.21 -16.63
CA LEU A 150 21.70 15.13 -16.29
C LEU A 150 21.16 13.69 -16.37
N VAL A 151 21.61 12.90 -17.35
CA VAL A 151 21.16 11.51 -17.51
C VAL A 151 21.71 10.64 -16.39
N ILE A 152 22.98 10.84 -16.01
CA ILE A 152 23.61 10.15 -14.87
C ILE A 152 22.86 10.45 -13.56
N SER A 153 22.44 11.71 -13.36
CA SER A 153 21.72 12.12 -12.13
C SER A 153 20.34 11.48 -11.99
N ILE A 154 19.68 11.16 -13.10
CA ILE A 154 18.34 10.55 -13.14
C ILE A 154 18.44 9.01 -13.11
N ALA A 155 19.40 8.45 -13.84
CA ALA A 155 19.56 7.01 -14.02
C ALA A 155 20.44 6.34 -12.94
N GLY A 156 20.85 7.05 -11.89
CA GLY A 156 21.42 6.45 -10.67
C GLY A 156 22.66 5.58 -10.87
N GLY A 157 23.72 6.12 -11.48
CA GLY A 157 25.05 5.47 -11.50
C GLY A 157 25.22 4.30 -12.49
N ILE A 158 24.22 3.97 -13.32
CA ILE A 158 24.32 2.92 -14.36
C ILE A 158 25.46 3.19 -15.36
N ALA A 159 25.85 4.45 -15.57
CA ALA A 159 26.99 4.79 -16.41
C ALA A 159 28.29 4.11 -15.94
N GLY A 160 28.46 3.85 -14.63
CA GLY A 160 29.66 3.20 -14.09
C GLY A 160 29.82 1.73 -14.48
N ALA A 161 28.80 1.07 -15.04
CA ALA A 161 28.84 -0.33 -15.46
C ALA A 161 28.99 -0.51 -16.99
N LEU A 162 29.00 0.60 -17.76
CA LEU A 162 29.05 0.60 -19.23
C LEU A 162 30.29 1.29 -19.80
N VAL A 163 31.17 1.84 -18.95
CA VAL A 163 32.50 2.37 -19.34
C VAL A 163 33.61 1.41 -18.96
#